data_AF-A0A928XEB7-F1
#
_entry.id   AF-A0A928XEB7-F1
#
_cell.length_a   1.000
_cell.length_b   1.000
_cell.length_c   1.000
_cell.angle_alpha   90.00
_cell.angle_beta   90.00
_cell.angle_gamma   90.00
#
_symmetry.space_group_name_H-M   'P 1'
#
loop_
_entity.id
_entity.type
_entity.pdbx_description
1 polymer ?
#
loop_
_entity_poly.entity_id
_entity_poly.type
_entity_poly.pdbx_seq_one_letter_code
_entity_poly.pdbx_strand_id
1 'polypeptide(L)' 'MINSPFKWVGGKSRLRTQIVALLPEHTCYVELFSGAAWVLFAKPPSDVEVLNDIDQELVNFFRVVKYKPEELIN' A
#
# COMPACT_ATOMS: atom_id res chain seq x y z
N MET A 1 11.41 -3.34 -4.13
CA MET A 1 10.02 -3.68 -4.51
C MET A 1 9.56 -4.78 -3.58
N ILE A 2 8.62 -4.49 -2.68
CA ILE A 2 8.12 -5.44 -1.67
C ILE A 2 6.72 -5.93 -2.06
N ASN A 3 6.37 -7.15 -1.66
CA ASN A 3 5.02 -7.68 -1.85
C ASN A 3 4.09 -7.10 -0.79
N SER A 4 2.81 -6.96 -1.14
CA SER A 4 1.78 -6.72 -0.12
C SER A 4 1.79 -7.87 0.91
N PRO A 5 1.51 -7.58 2.19
CA PRO A 5 1.43 -8.60 3.24
C PRO A 5 0.29 -9.60 3.04
N PHE A 6 -0.71 -9.30 2.20
CA PHE A 6 -1.84 -10.22 1.93
C PHE A 6 -2.35 -10.11 0.49
N LYS A 7 -3.15 -11.10 0.08
CA LYS A 7 -3.85 -11.08 -1.22
C LYS A 7 -5.23 -10.44 -1.03
N TRP A 8 -5.64 -9.63 -2.01
CA TRP A 8 -6.97 -9.01 -2.02
C TRP A 8 -7.58 -9.12 -3.42
N VAL A 9 -8.89 -9.28 -3.48
CA VAL A 9 -9.62 -9.29 -4.76
C VAL A 9 -9.42 -7.96 -5.46
N GLY A 10 -9.09 -8.00 -6.76
CA GLY A 10 -8.74 -6.80 -7.53
C GLY A 10 -7.32 -6.26 -7.31
N GLY A 11 -6.49 -6.95 -6.54
CA GLY A 11 -5.11 -6.57 -6.27
C GLY A 11 -4.26 -6.44 -7.55
N LYS A 12 -3.49 -5.35 -7.65
CA LYS A 12 -2.68 -5.02 -8.84
C LYS A 12 -1.30 -5.69 -8.82
N SER A 13 -1.14 -6.85 -8.21
CA SER A 13 0.15 -7.53 -8.02
C SER A 13 0.93 -7.74 -9.32
N ARG A 14 0.23 -8.13 -10.41
CA ARG A 14 0.80 -8.34 -11.75
C ARG A 14 1.03 -7.06 -12.54
N LEU A 15 0.34 -5.97 -12.20
CA LEU A 15 0.38 -4.69 -12.92
C LEU A 15 1.25 -3.63 -12.23
N ARG A 16 1.63 -3.85 -10.96
CA ARG A 16 2.31 -2.85 -10.12
C ARG A 16 3.54 -2.24 -10.77
N THR A 17 4.37 -3.03 -11.47
CA THR A 17 5.59 -2.52 -12.12
C THR A 17 5.26 -1.56 -13.26
N GLN A 18 4.23 -1.87 -14.05
CA GLN A 18 3.78 -0.98 -15.13
C GLN A 18 3.15 0.30 -14.57
N ILE A 19 2.36 0.19 -13.50
CA ILE A 19 1.75 1.35 -12.85
C ILE A 19 2.83 2.27 -12.27
N VAL A 20 3.81 1.72 -11.55
CA VAL A 20 4.91 2.50 -10.95
C VAL A 20 5.72 3.23 -12.03
N ALA A 21 5.97 2.60 -13.18
CA ALA A 21 6.68 3.24 -14.29
C ALA A 21 5.93 4.42 -14.93
N LEU A 22 4.62 4.52 -14.71
CA LEU A 22 3.77 5.60 -15.20
C LEU A 22 3.54 6.71 -14.17
N LEU A 23 3.98 6.52 -12.92
CA LEU A 23 3.87 7.57 -11.91
C LEU A 23 4.82 8.73 -12.26
N PRO A 24 4.35 9.99 -12.26
CA PRO A 24 5.23 11.14 -12.40
C PRO A 24 6.13 11.28 -11.17
N GLU A 25 7.14 12.15 -11.22
CA GLU A 25 7.83 12.56 -10.00
C GLU A 25 6.84 13.22 -9.02
N HIS A 26 6.95 12.86 -7.74
CA HIS A 26 6.05 13.32 -6.69
C HIS A 26 6.70 13.22 -5.33
N THR A 27 6.31 14.11 -4.42
CA THR A 27 6.66 14.06 -3.00
C THR A 27 5.54 13.49 -2.15
N CYS A 28 4.29 13.54 -2.64
CA CYS A 28 3.13 12.97 -1.98
C CYS A 28 2.46 11.92 -2.88
N TYR A 29 2.30 10.71 -2.36
CA TYR A 29 1.58 9.62 -3.00
C TYR A 29 0.26 9.36 -2.28
N VAL A 30 -0.84 9.30 -3.03
CA VAL A 30 -2.17 9.03 -2.49
C VAL A 30 -2.79 7.84 -3.20
N GLU A 31 -3.10 6.77 -2.47
CA GLU A 31 -3.80 5.59 -2.98
C GLU A 31 -5.21 5.54 -2.40
N LEU A 32 -6.18 6.05 -3.18
CA LEU A 32 -7.56 6.27 -2.72
C LEU A 32 -8.36 4.98 -2.47
N PHE A 33 -8.01 3.90 -3.19
CA PHE A 33 -8.64 2.58 -3.10
C PHE A 33 -7.54 1.54 -2.91
N SER A 34 -6.95 1.57 -1.72
CA SER A 34 -5.70 0.88 -1.44
C SER A 34 -5.83 -0.65 -1.55
N GLY A 35 -6.92 -1.26 -1.09
CA GLY A 35 -7.03 -2.71 -1.01
C GLY A 35 -5.81 -3.31 -0.28
N ALA A 36 -5.02 -4.11 -0.99
CA ALA A 36 -3.76 -4.67 -0.47
C ALA A 36 -2.53 -3.75 -0.64
N ALA A 37 -2.67 -2.50 -1.12
CA ALA A 37 -1.60 -1.52 -1.31
C ALA A 37 -0.43 -2.03 -2.19
N TRP A 38 -0.75 -2.83 -3.22
CA TRP A 38 0.26 -3.43 -4.11
C TRP A 38 1.13 -2.41 -4.85
N VAL A 39 0.58 -1.23 -5.16
CA VAL A 39 1.31 -0.17 -5.85
C VAL A 39 2.21 0.56 -4.86
N LEU A 40 1.70 0.95 -3.68
CA LEU A 40 2.51 1.54 -2.60
C LEU A 40 3.78 0.73 -2.32
N PHE A 41 3.66 -0.59 -2.09
CA PHE A 41 4.81 -1.44 -1.78
C PHE A 41 5.75 -1.66 -2.99
N ALA A 42 5.32 -1.32 -4.20
CA ALA A 42 6.13 -1.45 -5.40
C ALA A 42 6.92 -0.18 -5.77
N LYS A 43 6.35 1.00 -5.54
CA LYS A 43 7.05 2.29 -5.81
C LYS A 43 8.19 2.52 -4.82
N PRO A 44 9.20 3.32 -5.19
CA PRO A 44 10.09 3.96 -4.22
C PRO A 44 9.29 4.74 -3.16
N PRO A 45 9.79 4.88 -1.93
CA PRO A 45 9.15 5.72 -0.91
C PRO A 45 9.01 7.19 -1.35
N SER A 46 7.94 7.85 -0.92
CA SER A 46 7.71 9.29 -1.07
C SER A 46 7.77 9.96 0.30
N ASP A 47 8.00 11.28 0.35
CA ASP A 47 8.02 12.04 1.62
C ASP A 47 6.71 11.88 2.40
N VAL A 48 5.59 11.85 1.68
CA VAL A 48 4.26 11.64 2.23
C VAL A 48 3.54 10.53 1.45
N GLU A 49 2.94 9.59 2.18
CA GLU A 49 2.17 8.49 1.61
C GLU A 49 0.84 8.36 2.36
N VAL A 50 -0.27 8.46 1.61
CA VAL A 50 -1.63 8.39 2.13
C VAL A 50 -2.30 7.16 1.54
N LEU A 51 -2.67 6.22 2.41
CA LEU A 51 -3.55 5.11 2.07
C LEU A 51 -4.97 5.42 2.55
N ASN A 52 -5.93 5.26 1.64
CA ASN A 52 -7.35 5.32 1.96
C ASN A 52 -8.05 4.04 1.48
N ASP A 53 -9.04 3.60 2.24
CA ASP A 53 -10.02 2.62 1.81
C ASP A 53 -11.33 2.84 2.58
N ILE A 54 -12.46 2.41 2.01
CA ILE A 54 -13.75 2.44 2.70
C ILE A 54 -13.85 1.31 3.73
N ASP A 55 -13.12 0.22 3.50
CA ASP A 55 -13.03 -0.90 4.43
C ASP A 55 -12.17 -0.52 5.64
N GLN A 56 -12.83 -0.36 6.79
CA GLN A 56 -12.17 0.04 8.03
C GLN A 56 -11.22 -1.02 8.57
N GLU A 57 -11.44 -2.30 8.28
CA GLU A 57 -10.56 -3.38 8.72
C GLU A 57 -9.23 -3.34 7.95
N LEU A 58 -9.27 -3.00 6.65
CA LEU A 58 -8.05 -2.74 5.87
C LEU A 58 -7.25 -1.56 6.43
N VAL A 59 -7.93 -0.44 6.72
CA VAL A 59 -7.30 0.74 7.30
C VAL A 59 -6.71 0.42 8.68
N ASN A 60 -7.44 -0.33 9.50
CA ASN A 60 -6.96 -0.78 10.80
C ASN A 60 -5.73 -1.69 10.68
N PHE A 61 -5.77 -2.68 9.78
CA PHE A 61 -4.64 -3.57 9.52
C PHE A 61 -3.36 -2.78 9.20
N PHE A 62 -3.41 -1.84 8.24
CA PHE A 62 -2.22 -1.06 7.89
C PHE A 62 -1.76 -0.11 9.01
N ARG A 63 -2.67 0.39 9.85
CA ARG A 63 -2.31 1.13 11.07
C ARG A 63 -1.57 0.24 12.07
N VAL A 64 -2.04 -0.98 12.31
CA VAL A 64 -1.37 -1.95 13.19
C VAL A 64 0.01 -2.33 12.65
N VAL A 65 0.11 -2.64 11.35
CA VAL A 65 1.41 -2.89 10.69
C VAL A 65 2.38 -1.73 10.90
N LYS A 66 1.91 -0.48 10.81
CA LYS A 66 2.75 0.71 10.94
C LYS A 66 3.16 1.00 12.39
N TYR A 67 2.22 0.91 13.33
CA TYR A 67 2.40 1.45 14.69
C TYR A 67 2.60 0.39 15.76
N LYS A 68 2.20 -0.86 15.50
CA LYS A 68 2.24 -2.00 16.43
C LYS A 68 2.73 -3.30 15.75
N PRO A 69 3.81 -3.28 14.95
CA PRO A 69 4.25 -4.46 14.19
C PRO A 69 4.64 -5.64 15.08
N GLU A 70 5.23 -5.39 16.26
CA GLU A 70 5.61 -6.46 17.20
C GLU A 70 4.39 -7.19 17.75
N GLU A 71 3.32 -6.48 18.10
CA GLU A 71 2.05 -7.09 18.56
C GLU A 71 1.39 -7.93 17.45
N LEU A 72 1.62 -7.60 16.17
CA LEU A 72 1.05 -8.32 15.03
C LEU A 72 1.80 -9.61 14.68
N ILE A 73 3.11 -9.65 14.93
CA ILE A 73 4.00 -10.75 14.52
C ILE A 73 4.10 -11.85 15.59
N ASN A 74 3.91 -11.48 16.87
CA ASN A 74 3.92 -12.41 18.01
C ASN A 74 2.68 -13.31 18.04
#